data_AF-A0A1G9ZZC2-F1
#
_entry.id   AF-A0A1G9ZZC2-F1
#
_cell.length_a   1.000
_cell.length_b   1.000
_cell.length_c   1.000
_cell.angle_alpha   90.00
_cell.angle_beta   90.00
_cell.angle_gamma   90.00
#
_symmetry.space_group_name_H-M   'P 1'
#
loop_
_entity.id
_entity.type
_entity.pdbx_description
1 polymer ?
#
loop_
_entity_poly.entity_id
_entity_poly.type
_entity_poly.pdbx_seq_one_letter_code
_entity_poly.pdbx_strand_id
1 'polypeptide(L)'
;MTGFYFFLVSLCVVPYAFAAMMPTWRWLLGVTLTIGGVISAIWIQDWIAMSNPDYHEGAGGALGRLFFGLVTLGFLAGVVVRTITLILRSRGLPIRYGATICILGSAIVPGSLEGIDAWQKWKLRSPSRACLNATFNVKVANASFVIPAAGFFNVYLGKTSGADAYYFGMSPTLRAFCALSDHGKPTKATLIWLRFGQSQFIESLPSICTAPVANWATTYCAAYGAGRRDDSVEFPTDIHVFAPDEFRLGDFGGSRSTYADSLEPKTWPGAPAYVQCDTLTTDQHPLTFECSGTGNERWCKTSYPWKDGANLNYTFRVGYDDAAEKGKRIDAETRKFIAGFQAKP
;
A
#
# COMPACT_ATOMS: atom_id res chain seq x y z
N MET A 1 2.19 -5.64 29.96
CA MET A 1 2.86 -4.62 29.12
C MET A 1 4.13 -4.06 29.75
N THR A 2 4.15 -3.77 31.05
CA THR A 2 5.33 -3.21 31.76
C THR A 2 6.61 -4.06 31.59
N GLY A 3 6.53 -5.39 31.76
CA GLY A 3 7.71 -6.28 31.61
C GLY A 3 8.34 -6.27 30.22
N PHE A 4 7.53 -6.18 29.16
CA PHE A 4 8.02 -6.10 27.79
C PHE A 4 8.77 -4.78 27.54
N TYR A 5 8.27 -3.68 28.10
CA TYR A 5 8.96 -2.38 28.01
C TYR A 5 10.33 -2.41 28.68
N PHE A 6 10.45 -2.99 29.89
CA PHE A 6 11.74 -3.16 30.55
C PHE A 6 12.73 -4.01 29.75
N PHE A 7 12.23 -5.07 29.09
CA PHE A 7 13.05 -5.88 28.19
C PHE A 7 13.59 -5.06 27.01
N LEU A 8 12.74 -4.28 26.32
CA LEU A 8 13.16 -3.42 25.22
C LEU A 8 14.17 -2.35 25.66
N VAL A 9 13.96 -1.73 26.82
CA VAL A 9 14.90 -0.76 27.39
C VAL A 9 16.24 -1.43 27.71
N SER A 10 16.23 -2.66 28.24
CA SER A 10 17.45 -3.40 28.57
C SER A 10 18.29 -3.73 27.33
N LEU A 11 17.64 -4.08 26.21
CA LEU A 11 18.30 -4.30 24.92
C LEU A 11 19.05 -3.07 24.40
N CYS A 12 18.60 -1.88 24.78
CA CYS A 12 19.27 -0.62 24.46
C CYS A 12 20.37 -0.26 25.48
N VAL A 13 20.04 -0.35 26.78
CA VAL A 13 20.90 0.14 27.87
C VAL A 13 22.14 -0.73 28.07
N VAL A 14 22.04 -2.05 27.90
CA VAL A 14 23.20 -2.95 28.10
C VAL A 14 24.30 -2.71 27.06
N PRO A 15 24.03 -2.69 25.73
CA PRO A 15 25.03 -2.34 24.72
C PRO A 15 25.56 -0.91 24.87
N TYR A 16 24.69 0.02 25.26
CA TYR A 16 25.10 1.39 25.58
C TYR A 16 26.13 1.42 26.72
N ALA A 17 25.83 0.80 27.86
CA ALA A 17 26.70 0.77 29.02
C ALA A 17 28.05 0.11 28.68
N PHE A 18 28.02 -0.99 27.92
CA PHE A 18 29.22 -1.67 27.46
C PHE A 18 30.15 -0.73 26.68
N ALA A 19 29.65 0.00 25.68
CA ALA A 19 30.47 0.95 24.91
C ALA A 19 30.87 2.18 25.75
N ALA A 20 29.95 2.71 26.56
CA ALA A 20 30.15 3.92 27.37
C ALA A 20 31.21 3.74 28.47
N MET A 21 31.41 2.51 28.97
CA MET A 21 32.32 2.20 30.07
C MET A 21 33.77 1.92 29.64
N MET A 22 34.08 1.96 28.34
CA MET A 22 35.42 1.60 27.83
C MET A 22 36.52 2.54 28.35
N PRO A 23 37.58 2.05 29.02
CA PRO A 23 38.46 2.92 29.82
C PRO A 23 39.34 3.86 28.99
N THR A 24 39.75 3.46 27.78
CA THR A 24 40.69 4.21 26.93
C THR A 24 40.28 4.20 25.45
N TRP A 25 40.90 5.08 24.65
CA TRP A 25 40.69 5.13 23.19
C TRP A 25 40.98 3.80 22.49
N ARG A 26 41.99 3.05 22.95
CA ARG A 26 42.36 1.76 22.35
C ARG A 26 41.24 0.73 22.53
N TRP A 27 40.66 0.66 23.74
CA TRP A 27 39.53 -0.21 24.02
C TRP A 27 38.28 0.20 23.24
N LEU A 28 37.97 1.50 23.21
CA LEU A 28 36.83 2.00 22.45
C LEU A 28 36.95 1.66 20.96
N LEU A 29 38.11 1.91 20.35
CA LEU A 29 38.37 1.58 18.94
C LEU A 29 38.29 0.07 18.69
N GLY A 30 38.95 -0.75 19.53
CA GLY A 30 38.91 -2.20 19.39
C GLY A 30 37.49 -2.77 19.49
N VAL A 31 36.70 -2.28 20.45
CA VAL A 31 35.30 -2.68 20.62
C VAL A 31 34.42 -2.17 19.47
N THR A 32 34.62 -0.94 19.03
CA THR A 32 33.86 -0.37 17.90
C THR A 32 34.14 -1.14 16.61
N LEU A 33 35.40 -1.50 16.35
CA LEU A 33 35.76 -2.27 15.17
C LEU A 33 35.22 -3.71 15.23
N THR A 34 35.33 -4.37 16.37
CA THR A 34 34.88 -5.78 16.51
C THR A 34 33.36 -5.88 16.58
N ILE A 35 32.71 -5.25 17.57
CA ILE A 35 31.26 -5.30 17.74
C ILE A 35 30.56 -4.52 16.61
N GLY A 36 31.04 -3.34 16.26
CA GLY A 36 30.48 -2.57 15.15
C GLY A 36 30.66 -3.28 13.81
N GLY A 37 31.77 -4.00 13.61
CA GLY A 37 31.97 -4.88 12.45
C GLY A 37 30.94 -6.01 12.38
N VAL A 38 30.70 -6.71 13.50
CA VAL A 38 29.66 -7.76 13.58
C VAL A 38 28.28 -7.17 13.34
N ILE A 39 27.95 -6.04 13.97
CA ILE A 39 26.67 -5.36 13.78
C ILE A 39 26.46 -4.97 12.31
N SER A 40 27.48 -4.40 11.69
CA SER A 40 27.45 -4.01 10.27
C SER A 40 27.28 -5.21 9.36
N ALA A 41 28.00 -6.31 9.64
CA ALA A 41 27.88 -7.55 8.86
C ALA A 41 26.45 -8.12 8.91
N ILE A 42 25.81 -8.11 10.08
CA ILE A 42 24.42 -8.57 10.23
C ILE A 42 23.46 -7.65 9.46
N TRP A 43 23.60 -6.32 9.55
CA TRP A 43 22.78 -5.39 8.75
C TRP A 43 22.96 -5.58 7.24
N ILE A 44 24.18 -5.85 6.79
CA ILE A 44 24.45 -6.14 5.38
C ILE A 44 23.79 -7.46 4.97
N GLN A 45 23.87 -8.50 5.80
CA GLN A 45 23.21 -9.78 5.54
C GLN A 45 21.69 -9.64 5.48
N ASP A 46 21.10 -8.91 6.43
CA ASP A 46 19.67 -8.59 6.46
C ASP A 46 19.24 -7.82 5.21
N TRP A 47 20.01 -6.79 4.81
CA TRP A 47 19.77 -6.04 3.58
C TRP A 47 19.81 -6.92 2.33
N ILE A 48 20.80 -7.80 2.22
CA ILE A 48 20.92 -8.76 1.11
C ILE A 48 19.71 -9.70 1.08
N ALA A 49 19.29 -10.22 2.24
CA ALA A 49 18.12 -11.08 2.34
C ALA A 49 16.83 -10.36 1.91
N MET A 50 16.59 -9.15 2.43
CA MET A 50 15.43 -8.32 2.08
C MET A 50 15.40 -7.87 0.62
N SER A 51 16.56 -7.82 -0.05
CA SER A 51 16.65 -7.46 -1.46
C SER A 51 16.25 -8.61 -2.39
N ASN A 52 16.06 -9.83 -1.86
CA ASN A 52 15.58 -10.96 -2.66
C ASN A 52 14.06 -10.86 -2.87
N PRO A 53 13.55 -10.88 -4.12
CA PRO A 53 12.11 -10.74 -4.41
C PRO A 53 11.25 -11.86 -3.79
N ASP A 54 11.82 -13.03 -3.53
CA ASP A 54 11.12 -14.15 -2.91
C ASP A 54 11.14 -14.10 -1.36
N TYR A 55 11.74 -13.05 -0.79
CA TYR A 55 11.85 -12.92 0.66
C TYR A 55 10.51 -12.51 1.26
N HIS A 56 9.86 -13.46 1.92
CA HIS A 56 8.67 -13.23 2.72
C HIS A 56 9.01 -13.24 4.20
N GLU A 57 8.91 -12.07 4.82
CA GLU A 57 9.23 -11.94 6.22
C GLU A 57 8.00 -12.13 7.10
N GLY A 58 8.08 -13.12 8.01
CA GLY A 58 7.07 -13.29 9.04
C GLY A 58 7.19 -12.26 10.16
N ALA A 59 6.21 -12.23 11.07
CA ALA A 59 6.22 -11.37 12.25
C ALA A 59 7.49 -11.51 13.10
N GLY A 60 8.10 -12.72 13.11
CA GLY A 60 9.37 -12.98 13.80
C GLY A 60 10.55 -12.18 13.24
N GLY A 61 10.64 -12.00 11.92
CA GLY A 61 11.71 -11.21 11.30
C GLY A 61 11.60 -9.72 11.66
N ALA A 62 10.38 -9.17 11.62
CA ALA A 62 10.13 -7.79 12.01
C ALA A 62 10.50 -7.52 13.47
N LEU A 63 10.17 -8.45 14.38
CA LEU A 63 10.60 -8.38 15.78
C LEU A 63 12.12 -8.51 15.94
N GLY A 64 12.76 -9.40 15.17
CA GLY A 64 14.20 -9.55 15.14
C GLY A 64 14.92 -8.26 14.73
N ARG A 65 14.48 -7.61 13.64
CA ARG A 65 15.00 -6.31 13.18
C ARG A 65 14.79 -5.21 14.20
N LEU A 66 13.64 -5.19 14.88
CA LEU A 66 13.40 -4.25 15.98
C LEU A 66 14.43 -4.44 17.10
N PHE A 67 14.61 -5.65 17.61
CA PHE A 67 15.57 -5.93 18.69
C PHE A 67 17.01 -5.60 18.27
N PHE A 68 17.38 -5.97 17.05
CA PHE A 68 18.71 -5.70 16.53
C PHE A 68 18.95 -4.20 16.30
N GLY A 69 17.93 -3.46 15.87
CA GLY A 69 17.94 -2.00 15.80
C GLY A 69 18.15 -1.34 17.16
N LEU A 70 17.49 -1.83 18.22
CA LEU A 70 17.68 -1.34 19.58
C LEU A 70 19.11 -1.56 20.08
N VAL A 71 19.67 -2.75 19.85
CA VAL A 71 21.06 -3.07 20.20
C VAL A 71 22.04 -2.16 19.46
N THR A 72 21.84 -1.99 18.15
CA THR A 72 22.66 -1.12 17.29
C THR A 72 22.63 0.32 17.79
N LEU A 73 21.44 0.83 18.08
CA LEU A 73 21.22 2.21 18.54
C LEU A 73 21.87 2.45 19.91
N GLY A 74 21.67 1.53 20.87
CA GLY A 74 22.29 1.60 22.18
C GLY A 74 23.81 1.61 22.10
N PHE A 75 24.39 0.69 21.32
CA PHE A 75 25.83 0.60 21.13
C PHE A 75 26.42 1.87 20.49
N LEU A 76 25.83 2.35 19.38
CA LEU A 76 26.26 3.58 18.71
C LEU A 76 26.20 4.80 19.63
N ALA A 77 25.10 4.96 20.37
CA ALA A 77 24.97 6.04 21.35
C ALA A 77 26.08 5.96 22.41
N GLY A 78 26.39 4.77 22.92
CA GLY A 78 27.46 4.56 23.89
C GLY A 78 28.84 4.91 23.33
N VAL A 79 29.13 4.53 22.08
CA VAL A 79 30.38 4.88 21.39
C VAL A 79 30.51 6.40 21.24
N VAL A 80 29.45 7.09 20.79
CA VAL A 80 29.44 8.55 20.60
C VAL A 80 29.66 9.26 21.94
N VAL A 81 28.90 8.88 22.97
CA VAL A 81 29.03 9.45 24.32
C VAL A 81 30.43 9.25 24.89
N ARG A 82 31.01 8.05 24.70
CA ARG A 82 32.35 7.77 25.20
C ARG A 82 33.42 8.53 24.43
N THR A 83 33.29 8.62 23.12
CA THR A 83 34.16 9.42 22.25
C THR A 83 34.18 10.87 22.73
N ILE A 84 33.02 11.48 22.93
CA ILE A 84 32.89 12.85 23.45
C ILE A 84 33.55 12.96 24.83
N THR A 85 33.27 12.03 25.74
CA THR A 85 33.84 12.04 27.09
C THR A 85 35.37 11.95 27.08
N LEU A 86 35.95 11.11 26.21
CA LEU A 86 37.40 10.98 26.07
C LEU A 86 38.04 12.22 25.42
N ILE A 87 37.38 12.85 24.45
CA ILE A 87 37.81 14.14 23.86
C ILE A 87 37.77 15.26 24.90
N LEU A 88 36.73 15.33 25.71
CA LEU A 88 36.61 16.34 26.76
C LEU A 88 37.64 16.12 27.87
N ARG A 89 37.89 14.85 28.24
CA ARG A 89 38.95 14.50 29.21
C ARG A 89 40.33 14.87 28.71
N SER A 90 40.63 14.69 27.41
CA SER A 90 41.92 15.12 26.85
C SER A 90 42.09 16.63 26.83
N ARG A 91 41.00 17.40 26.97
CA ARG A 91 40.99 18.87 27.14
C ARG A 91 40.98 19.32 28.60
N GLY A 92 41.19 18.42 29.56
CA GLY A 92 41.31 18.75 30.99
C GLY A 92 39.99 18.90 31.74
N LEU A 93 38.85 18.51 31.16
CA LEU A 93 37.58 18.53 31.89
C LEU A 93 37.56 17.45 33.00
N PRO A 94 37.04 17.77 34.20
CA PRO A 94 37.03 16.83 35.31
C PRO A 94 36.03 15.69 35.08
N ILE A 95 36.36 14.53 35.65
CA ILE A 95 35.66 13.25 35.42
C ILE A 95 34.14 13.30 35.73
N ARG A 96 33.72 14.19 36.63
CA ARG A 96 32.31 14.41 36.98
C ARG A 96 31.44 14.76 35.76
N TYR A 97 31.97 15.54 34.81
CA TYR A 97 31.24 15.86 33.59
C TYR A 97 31.08 14.63 32.68
N GLY A 98 32.05 13.71 32.68
CA GLY A 98 31.92 12.44 31.99
C GLY A 98 30.77 11.59 32.53
N ALA A 99 30.60 11.53 33.86
CA ALA A 99 29.48 10.83 34.47
C ALA A 99 28.13 11.46 34.10
N THR A 100 28.04 12.80 34.14
CA THR A 100 26.83 13.53 33.71
C THR A 100 26.50 13.28 32.23
N ILE A 101 27.48 13.32 31.34
CA ILE A 101 27.27 13.03 29.91
C ILE A 101 26.83 11.57 29.71
N CYS A 102 27.40 10.62 30.46
CA CYS A 102 26.97 9.22 30.40
C CYS A 102 25.53 9.01 30.90
N ILE A 103 25.08 9.75 31.92
CA ILE A 103 23.70 9.66 32.42
C ILE A 103 22.73 10.37 31.45
N LEU A 104 23.10 11.52 30.91
CA LEU A 104 22.28 12.21 29.90
C LEU A 104 22.19 11.41 28.60
N GLY A 105 23.29 10.79 28.19
CA GLY A 105 23.36 9.93 27.01
C GLY A 105 22.45 8.70 27.09
N SER A 106 22.30 8.10 28.28
CA SER A 106 21.37 6.98 28.45
C SER A 106 19.91 7.41 28.36
N ALA A 107 19.59 8.66 28.72
CA ALA A 107 18.24 9.22 28.57
C ALA A 107 17.85 9.55 27.11
N ILE A 108 18.84 9.78 26.22
CA ILE A 108 18.59 9.99 24.78
C ILE A 108 18.00 8.72 24.14
N VAL A 109 18.39 7.54 24.63
CA VAL A 109 17.95 6.27 24.03
C VAL A 109 16.44 6.04 24.15
N PRO A 110 15.78 6.13 25.31
CA PRO A 110 14.32 6.09 25.37
C PRO A 110 13.67 7.27 24.63
N GLY A 111 14.27 8.47 24.66
CA GLY A 111 13.79 9.61 23.88
C GLY A 111 13.78 9.37 22.37
N SER A 112 14.72 8.60 21.85
CA SER A 112 14.75 8.23 20.43
C SER A 112 13.62 7.25 20.05
N LEU A 113 13.16 6.41 20.97
CA LEU A 113 12.00 5.54 20.77
C LEU A 113 10.71 6.35 20.69
N GLU A 114 10.55 7.34 21.58
CA GLU A 114 9.46 8.30 21.48
C GLU A 114 9.55 9.12 20.19
N GLY A 115 10.76 9.48 19.76
CA GLY A 115 11.00 10.13 18.47
C GLY A 115 10.55 9.28 17.28
N ILE A 116 10.79 7.96 17.32
CA ILE A 116 10.30 7.02 16.30
C ILE A 116 8.76 6.95 16.34
N ASP A 117 8.14 6.82 17.51
CA ASP A 117 6.67 6.80 17.63
C ASP A 117 6.06 8.12 17.14
N ALA A 118 6.61 9.27 17.57
CA ALA A 118 6.20 10.59 17.10
C ALA A 118 6.37 10.72 15.58
N TRP A 119 7.46 10.19 15.03
CA TRP A 119 7.70 10.17 13.58
C TRP A 119 6.71 9.27 12.85
N GLN A 120 6.38 8.09 13.39
CA GLN A 120 5.38 7.18 12.82
C GLN A 120 3.99 7.82 12.88
N LYS A 121 3.59 8.39 14.01
CA LYS A 121 2.35 9.18 14.15
C LYS A 121 2.32 10.35 13.16
N TRP A 122 3.43 11.05 13.00
CA TRP A 122 3.56 12.14 12.04
C TRP A 122 3.47 11.65 10.59
N LYS A 123 4.01 10.46 10.28
CA LYS A 123 3.86 9.80 8.97
C LYS A 123 2.43 9.34 8.74
N LEU A 124 1.74 8.83 9.76
CA LEU A 124 0.38 8.32 9.70
C LEU A 124 -0.70 9.39 9.92
N ARG A 125 -0.32 10.65 10.23
CA ARG A 125 -1.28 11.73 10.46
C ARG A 125 -2.25 11.83 9.28
N SER A 126 -3.51 12.09 9.61
CA SER A 126 -4.58 12.22 8.64
C SER A 126 -4.26 13.31 7.60
N PRO A 127 -4.77 13.18 6.37
CA PRO A 127 -4.69 14.26 5.39
C PRO A 127 -5.41 15.52 5.88
N SER A 128 -5.04 16.67 5.34
CA SER A 128 -5.73 17.93 5.65
C SER A 128 -7.20 17.87 5.22
N ARG A 129 -8.08 18.64 5.87
CA ARG A 129 -9.49 18.74 5.45
C ARG A 129 -9.64 19.17 3.99
N ALA A 130 -8.77 20.08 3.53
CA ALA A 130 -8.73 20.50 2.13
C ALA A 130 -8.43 19.32 1.19
N CYS A 131 -7.47 18.46 1.53
CA CYS A 131 -7.14 17.25 0.76
C CYS A 131 -8.28 16.22 0.79
N LEU A 132 -8.92 16.01 1.94
CA LEU A 132 -10.07 15.09 2.06
C LEU A 132 -11.31 15.55 1.29
N ASN A 133 -11.49 16.86 1.13
CA ASN A 133 -12.59 17.45 0.38
C ASN A 133 -12.22 17.76 -1.08
N ALA A 134 -10.98 17.47 -1.49
CA ALA A 134 -10.52 17.73 -2.85
C ALA A 134 -11.14 16.74 -3.83
N THR A 135 -11.28 17.21 -5.08
CA THR A 135 -11.45 16.37 -6.25
C THR A 135 -10.20 16.49 -7.11
N PHE A 136 -9.83 15.40 -7.76
CA PHE A 136 -8.63 15.30 -8.56
C PHE A 136 -9.00 15.06 -10.01
N ASN A 137 -8.42 15.88 -10.90
CA ASN A 137 -8.48 15.64 -12.33
C ASN A 137 -7.43 14.58 -12.66
N VAL A 138 -7.84 13.39 -13.05
CA VAL A 138 -6.96 12.28 -13.43
C VAL A 138 -7.21 11.91 -14.88
N LYS A 139 -6.15 11.79 -15.67
CA LYS A 139 -6.22 11.43 -17.09
C LYS A 139 -5.62 10.04 -17.28
N VAL A 140 -6.37 9.12 -17.87
CA VAL A 140 -5.92 7.77 -18.24
C VAL A 140 -6.07 7.62 -19.74
N ALA A 141 -4.97 7.35 -20.46
CA ALA A 141 -4.92 7.49 -21.91
C ALA A 141 -5.45 8.88 -22.34
N ASN A 142 -6.55 8.97 -23.09
CA ASN A 142 -7.20 10.23 -23.42
C ASN A 142 -8.45 10.54 -22.57
N ALA A 143 -8.92 9.59 -21.75
CA ALA A 143 -10.08 9.78 -20.88
C ALA A 143 -9.75 10.62 -19.64
N SER A 144 -10.64 11.55 -19.29
CA SER A 144 -10.48 12.44 -18.12
C SER A 144 -11.52 12.13 -17.04
N PHE A 145 -11.07 12.07 -15.79
CA PHE A 145 -11.88 11.74 -14.62
C PHE A 145 -11.75 12.82 -13.55
N VAL A 146 -12.83 13.09 -12.83
CA VAL A 146 -12.88 13.89 -11.62
C VAL A 146 -13.17 12.94 -10.46
N ILE A 147 -12.13 12.54 -9.73
CA ILE A 147 -12.27 11.57 -8.63
C ILE A 147 -12.16 12.26 -7.26
N PRO A 148 -13.02 11.91 -6.28
CA PRO A 148 -12.87 12.41 -4.92
C PRO A 148 -11.72 11.71 -4.19
N ALA A 149 -11.27 12.30 -3.08
CA ALA A 149 -10.36 11.68 -2.10
C ALA A 149 -11.02 10.53 -1.31
N ALA A 150 -11.60 9.54 -1.99
CA ALA A 150 -12.30 8.43 -1.38
C ALA A 150 -11.43 7.16 -1.32
N GLY A 151 -11.46 6.46 -0.19
CA GLY A 151 -10.50 5.39 0.13
C GLY A 151 -10.53 4.14 -0.77
N PHE A 152 -11.56 3.98 -1.62
CA PHE A 152 -11.66 2.87 -2.57
C PHE A 152 -10.93 3.15 -3.90
N PHE A 153 -10.44 4.36 -4.13
CA PHE A 153 -9.61 4.70 -5.30
C PHE A 153 -8.14 4.41 -5.03
N ASN A 154 -7.49 3.82 -6.04
CA ASN A 154 -6.04 3.68 -6.12
C ASN A 154 -5.61 4.19 -7.50
N VAL A 155 -4.66 5.12 -7.53
CA VAL A 155 -4.18 5.73 -8.77
C VAL A 155 -2.73 5.35 -8.99
N TYR A 156 -2.41 4.83 -10.17
CA TYR A 156 -1.05 4.46 -10.56
C TYR A 156 -0.51 5.45 -11.57
N LEU A 157 0.67 6.00 -11.30
CA LEU A 157 1.31 6.97 -12.19
C LEU A 157 2.43 6.34 -13.05
N GLY A 158 2.89 5.15 -12.68
CA GLY A 158 3.96 4.40 -13.34
C GLY A 158 3.48 3.14 -14.03
N LYS A 159 4.38 2.44 -14.71
CA LYS A 159 4.03 1.32 -15.61
C LYS A 159 3.89 -0.03 -14.90
N THR A 160 4.69 -0.30 -13.85
CA THR A 160 4.97 -1.69 -13.47
C THR A 160 5.17 -1.97 -11.97
N SER A 161 5.03 -0.99 -11.06
CA SER A 161 5.25 -1.26 -9.64
C SER A 161 4.15 -0.74 -8.71
N GLY A 162 3.91 -1.49 -7.62
CA GLY A 162 3.07 -1.02 -6.51
C GLY A 162 3.67 0.20 -5.79
N ALA A 163 4.94 0.53 -6.02
CA ALA A 163 5.56 1.74 -5.50
C ALA A 163 5.05 3.01 -6.21
N ASP A 164 4.52 2.89 -7.42
CA ASP A 164 3.91 3.99 -8.18
C ASP A 164 2.42 4.19 -7.86
N ALA A 165 1.90 3.43 -6.89
CA ALA A 165 0.50 3.41 -6.51
C ALA A 165 0.20 4.37 -5.36
N TYR A 166 -0.84 5.18 -5.55
CA TYR A 166 -1.38 6.08 -4.55
C TYR A 166 -2.71 5.51 -4.05
N TYR A 167 -2.66 4.78 -2.94
CA TYR A 167 -3.84 4.22 -2.29
C TYR A 167 -4.57 5.30 -1.49
N PHE A 168 -5.79 5.69 -1.87
CA PHE A 168 -6.48 6.78 -1.17
C PHE A 168 -6.97 6.34 0.22
N GLY A 169 -7.10 5.03 0.46
CA GLY A 169 -7.43 4.48 1.78
C GLY A 169 -6.30 4.60 2.81
N MET A 170 -5.09 5.02 2.40
CA MET A 170 -3.94 5.18 3.28
C MET A 170 -3.57 6.67 3.39
N SER A 171 -3.56 7.22 4.61
CA SER A 171 -3.23 8.63 4.86
C SER A 171 -1.90 9.11 4.26
N PRO A 172 -0.79 8.34 4.30
CA PRO A 172 0.47 8.79 3.73
C PRO A 172 0.42 8.99 2.22
N THR A 173 -0.17 8.04 1.49
CA THR A 173 -0.26 8.04 0.02
C THR A 173 -1.28 9.06 -0.47
N LEU A 174 -2.42 9.21 0.19
CA LEU A 174 -3.39 10.25 -0.18
C LEU A 174 -2.79 11.66 -0.04
N ARG A 175 -2.04 11.93 1.04
CA ARG A 175 -1.33 13.23 1.18
C ARG A 175 -0.27 13.43 0.11
N ALA A 176 0.48 12.39 -0.23
CA ALA A 176 1.47 12.46 -1.30
C ALA A 176 0.80 12.78 -2.64
N PHE A 177 -0.35 12.16 -2.92
CA PHE A 177 -1.14 12.45 -4.11
C PHE A 177 -1.70 13.88 -4.10
N CYS A 178 -2.24 14.34 -2.97
CA CYS A 178 -2.70 15.73 -2.81
C CYS A 178 -1.58 16.76 -3.01
N ALA A 179 -0.36 16.46 -2.57
CA ALA A 179 0.79 17.33 -2.78
C ALA A 179 1.26 17.34 -4.26
N LEU A 180 1.02 16.25 -4.99
CA LEU A 180 1.36 16.12 -6.40
C LEU A 180 0.31 16.77 -7.32
N SER A 181 -0.96 16.60 -6.99
CA SER A 181 -2.07 17.11 -7.79
C SER A 181 -2.16 18.63 -7.66
N ASP A 182 -1.57 19.34 -8.62
CA ASP A 182 -1.78 20.77 -8.82
C ASP A 182 -3.28 21.04 -9.04
N HIS A 183 -3.88 22.03 -8.36
CA HIS A 183 -5.33 22.29 -8.27
C HIS A 183 -5.98 22.79 -9.57
N GLY A 184 -5.62 22.21 -10.71
CA GLY A 184 -6.14 22.53 -12.02
C GLY A 184 -5.53 21.72 -13.17
N LYS A 185 -4.37 21.07 -12.97
CA LYS A 185 -3.75 20.25 -14.01
C LYS A 185 -4.16 18.79 -13.87
N PRO A 186 -4.59 18.13 -14.96
CA PRO A 186 -4.84 16.70 -14.94
C PRO A 186 -3.57 15.93 -14.62
N THR A 187 -3.63 15.09 -13.58
CA THR A 187 -2.58 14.14 -13.24
C THR A 187 -2.67 12.96 -14.21
N LYS A 188 -1.61 12.71 -14.98
CA LYS A 188 -1.56 11.57 -15.91
C LYS A 188 -1.34 10.29 -15.12
N ALA A 189 -2.25 9.33 -15.27
CA ALA A 189 -2.21 8.02 -14.64
C ALA A 189 -2.24 6.93 -15.70
N THR A 190 -1.57 5.82 -15.41
CA THR A 190 -1.57 4.61 -16.24
C THR A 190 -2.76 3.71 -15.90
N LEU A 191 -3.23 3.76 -14.65
CA LEU A 191 -4.36 2.98 -14.13
C LEU A 191 -5.08 3.74 -13.01
N ILE A 192 -6.42 3.70 -13.03
CA ILE A 192 -7.30 3.93 -11.89
C ILE A 192 -7.90 2.59 -11.50
N TRP A 193 -7.67 2.17 -10.26
CA TRP A 193 -8.25 0.95 -9.68
C TRP A 193 -9.22 1.30 -8.57
N LEU A 194 -10.44 0.79 -8.66
CA LEU A 194 -11.48 0.92 -7.66
C LEU A 194 -11.71 -0.45 -7.02
N ARG A 195 -11.56 -0.54 -5.70
CA ARG A 195 -11.67 -1.80 -4.94
C ARG A 195 -12.84 -1.76 -3.97
N PHE A 196 -13.82 -2.65 -4.17
CA PHE A 196 -15.09 -2.62 -3.45
C PHE A 196 -15.29 -3.79 -2.46
N GLY A 197 -14.42 -4.80 -2.45
CA GLY A 197 -14.68 -6.06 -1.71
C GLY A 197 -13.80 -6.38 -0.49
N GLN A 198 -12.62 -5.76 -0.30
CA GLN A 198 -11.60 -6.36 0.59
C GLN A 198 -10.77 -5.40 1.46
N SER A 199 -11.02 -4.10 1.44
CA SER A 199 -10.24 -3.21 2.28
C SER A 199 -10.71 -3.29 3.74
N GLN A 200 -9.98 -4.05 4.55
CA GLN A 200 -9.95 -3.90 6.01
C GLN A 200 -9.66 -2.44 6.43
N PHE A 201 -9.22 -1.62 5.48
CA PHE A 201 -8.90 -0.20 5.61
C PHE A 201 -10.06 0.78 5.34
N ILE A 202 -11.24 0.32 4.94
CA ILE A 202 -12.43 1.19 4.75
C ILE A 202 -13.45 0.84 5.85
N GLU A 203 -13.19 1.28 7.07
CA GLU A 203 -14.12 1.12 8.20
C GLU A 203 -15.28 2.14 8.17
N SER A 204 -15.19 3.17 7.31
CA SER A 204 -16.22 4.22 7.22
C SER A 204 -17.03 4.10 5.92
N LEU A 205 -18.33 4.34 6.03
CA LEU A 205 -19.23 4.47 4.89
C LEU A 205 -18.64 5.56 3.96
N PRO A 206 -18.36 5.25 2.67
CA PRO A 206 -17.81 6.26 1.77
C PRO A 206 -18.72 7.48 1.70
N SER A 207 -18.14 8.68 1.64
CA SER A 207 -18.90 9.93 1.50
C SER A 207 -19.83 9.94 0.29
N ILE A 208 -19.51 9.18 -0.76
CA ILE A 208 -20.38 9.00 -1.93
C ILE A 208 -21.73 8.32 -1.63
N CYS A 209 -21.85 7.68 -0.46
CA CYS A 209 -23.05 7.03 0.02
C CYS A 209 -23.81 7.83 1.08
N THR A 210 -23.36 9.05 1.41
CA THR A 210 -24.14 9.95 2.27
C THR A 210 -25.26 10.61 1.46
N ALA A 211 -26.46 10.71 2.05
CA ALA A 211 -27.62 11.29 1.37
C ALA A 211 -27.40 12.80 1.04
N PRO A 212 -27.84 13.29 -0.14
CA PRO A 212 -28.46 12.53 -1.22
C PRO A 212 -27.43 11.71 -2.03
N VAL A 213 -27.70 10.42 -2.20
CA VAL A 213 -26.84 9.52 -2.98
C VAL A 213 -27.04 9.81 -4.47
N ALA A 214 -25.95 10.06 -5.20
CA ALA A 214 -26.02 10.27 -6.63
C ALA A 214 -26.56 9.01 -7.34
N ASN A 215 -27.35 9.18 -8.40
CA ASN A 215 -27.98 8.05 -9.13
C ASN A 215 -26.95 7.01 -9.62
N TRP A 216 -25.76 7.46 -10.04
CA TRP A 216 -24.68 6.57 -10.47
C TRP A 216 -24.08 5.74 -9.32
N ALA A 217 -24.27 6.14 -8.06
CA ALA A 217 -23.74 5.47 -6.87
C ALA A 217 -24.79 4.61 -6.14
N THR A 218 -26.08 4.70 -6.50
CA THR A 218 -27.18 4.08 -5.75
C THR A 218 -26.98 2.57 -5.56
N THR A 219 -26.66 1.85 -6.62
CA THR A 219 -26.43 0.39 -6.59
C THR A 219 -25.23 0.04 -5.71
N TYR A 220 -24.13 0.78 -5.85
CA TYR A 220 -22.94 0.61 -5.00
C TYR A 220 -23.25 0.85 -3.51
N CYS A 221 -24.03 1.87 -3.19
CA CYS A 221 -24.32 2.21 -1.80
C CYS A 221 -25.32 1.23 -1.16
N ALA A 222 -26.27 0.71 -1.94
CA ALA A 222 -27.14 -0.39 -1.51
C ALA A 222 -26.32 -1.67 -1.25
N ALA A 223 -25.42 -2.01 -2.18
CA ALA A 223 -24.46 -3.11 -2.05
C ALA A 223 -23.59 -3.02 -0.79
N TYR A 224 -23.07 -1.83 -0.51
CA TYR A 224 -22.24 -1.57 0.66
C TYR A 224 -23.03 -1.79 1.96
N GLY A 225 -24.27 -1.27 2.03
CA GLY A 225 -25.14 -1.38 3.20
C GLY A 225 -25.56 -2.81 3.55
N ALA A 226 -25.64 -3.70 2.55
CA ALA A 226 -26.00 -5.11 2.74
C ALA A 226 -24.87 -5.98 3.34
N GLY A 227 -23.69 -5.42 3.64
CA GLY A 227 -22.63 -6.11 4.37
C GLY A 227 -21.65 -6.92 3.52
N ARG A 228 -21.54 -6.64 2.20
CA ARG A 228 -20.49 -7.09 1.24
C ARG A 228 -20.20 -8.60 1.14
N ARG A 229 -20.85 -9.47 1.93
CA ARG A 229 -20.66 -10.93 1.91
C ARG A 229 -21.49 -11.64 0.87
N ASP A 230 -22.37 -10.92 0.19
CA ASP A 230 -23.46 -11.54 -0.53
C ASP A 230 -23.23 -11.48 -2.04
N ASP A 231 -23.15 -12.65 -2.65
CA ASP A 231 -23.18 -12.82 -4.10
C ASP A 231 -24.52 -12.34 -4.69
N SER A 232 -25.46 -11.87 -3.87
CA SER A 232 -26.68 -11.17 -4.28
C SER A 232 -26.45 -9.78 -4.86
N VAL A 233 -25.26 -9.20 -4.68
CA VAL A 233 -24.99 -7.83 -5.14
C VAL A 233 -24.66 -7.78 -6.65
N GLU A 234 -25.39 -6.94 -7.37
CA GLU A 234 -25.18 -6.63 -8.81
C GLU A 234 -24.13 -5.54 -9.03
N PHE A 235 -22.95 -5.69 -8.41
CA PHE A 235 -21.86 -4.72 -8.50
C PHE A 235 -20.50 -5.42 -8.56
N PRO A 236 -19.52 -4.91 -9.33
CA PRO A 236 -18.20 -5.53 -9.43
C PRO A 236 -17.43 -5.46 -8.09
N THR A 237 -16.54 -6.44 -7.88
CA THR A 237 -15.61 -6.46 -6.75
C THR A 237 -14.44 -5.52 -6.95
N ASP A 238 -13.95 -5.42 -8.20
CA ASP A 238 -12.90 -4.50 -8.62
C ASP A 238 -13.22 -3.92 -10.00
N ILE A 239 -12.83 -2.66 -10.22
CA ILE A 239 -12.85 -2.01 -11.53
C ILE A 239 -11.47 -1.41 -11.80
N HIS A 240 -10.96 -1.61 -13.00
CA HIS A 240 -9.71 -1.07 -13.51
C HIS A 240 -9.99 -0.28 -14.79
N VAL A 241 -9.59 0.99 -14.79
CA VAL A 241 -9.54 1.82 -16.01
C VAL A 241 -8.08 2.12 -16.30
N PHE A 242 -7.55 1.64 -17.41
CA PHE A 242 -6.10 1.69 -17.67
C PHE A 242 -5.77 2.06 -19.12
N ALA A 243 -4.58 2.62 -19.32
CA ALA A 243 -4.02 2.90 -20.64
C ALA A 243 -3.31 1.64 -21.17
N PRO A 244 -3.84 0.96 -22.21
CA PRO A 244 -3.36 -0.37 -22.59
C PRO A 244 -1.92 -0.41 -23.10
N ASP A 245 -1.39 0.71 -23.61
CA ASP A 245 -0.01 0.87 -24.09
C ASP A 245 0.98 1.20 -22.98
N GLU A 246 0.49 1.69 -21.84
CA GLU A 246 1.32 2.10 -20.69
C GLU A 246 1.23 1.10 -19.53
N PHE A 247 0.22 0.23 -19.52
CA PHE A 247 -0.09 -0.66 -18.40
C PHE A 247 -0.45 -2.08 -18.82
N ARG A 248 0.15 -3.07 -18.15
CA ARG A 248 -0.17 -4.49 -18.29
C ARG A 248 -0.85 -5.00 -17.03
N LEU A 249 -2.12 -5.42 -17.14
CA LEU A 249 -2.92 -5.95 -16.03
C LEU A 249 -2.25 -7.12 -15.29
N GLY A 250 -1.51 -7.96 -16.04
CA GLY A 250 -0.75 -9.12 -15.52
C GLY A 250 0.19 -8.79 -14.36
N ASP A 251 0.73 -7.57 -14.34
CA ASP A 251 1.77 -7.17 -13.38
C ASP A 251 1.20 -6.90 -11.98
N PHE A 252 -0.13 -6.86 -11.83
CA PHE A 252 -0.83 -6.52 -10.58
C PHE A 252 -1.92 -7.53 -10.18
N GLY A 253 -1.79 -8.77 -10.64
CA GLY A 253 -2.71 -9.86 -10.25
C GLY A 253 -4.05 -9.86 -10.99
N GLY A 254 -4.21 -9.04 -12.03
CA GLY A 254 -5.31 -9.15 -12.98
C GLY A 254 -4.84 -9.85 -14.26
N SER A 255 -5.73 -10.48 -15.01
CA SER A 255 -5.44 -10.82 -16.41
C SER A 255 -6.49 -10.19 -17.31
N ARG A 256 -6.06 -9.76 -18.50
CA ARG A 256 -6.99 -9.38 -19.55
C ARG A 256 -7.81 -10.63 -19.91
N SER A 257 -9.11 -10.43 -20.07
CA SER A 257 -10.03 -11.42 -20.63
C SER A 257 -10.80 -10.70 -21.73
N THR A 258 -10.28 -10.78 -22.94
CA THR A 258 -10.83 -10.12 -24.12
C THR A 258 -11.71 -11.09 -24.91
N TYR A 259 -12.49 -10.56 -25.85
CA TYR A 259 -13.21 -11.39 -26.82
C TYR A 259 -12.26 -12.31 -27.61
N ALA A 260 -11.07 -11.81 -27.99
CA ALA A 260 -10.08 -12.61 -28.71
C ALA A 260 -9.61 -13.83 -27.90
N ASP A 261 -9.41 -13.68 -26.58
CA ASP A 261 -9.05 -14.80 -25.70
C ASP A 261 -10.13 -15.89 -25.67
N SER A 262 -11.39 -15.53 -25.91
CA SER A 262 -12.51 -16.47 -25.95
C SER A 262 -12.61 -17.29 -27.25
N LEU A 263 -11.96 -16.84 -28.32
CA LEU A 263 -11.94 -17.56 -29.61
C LEU A 263 -10.98 -18.76 -29.58
N GLU A 264 -9.98 -18.72 -28.70
CA GLU A 264 -8.99 -19.78 -28.51
C GLU A 264 -8.92 -20.22 -27.04
N PRO A 265 -10.01 -20.79 -26.48
CA PRO A 265 -10.06 -21.14 -25.07
C PRO A 265 -9.04 -22.25 -24.77
N LYS A 266 -8.32 -22.11 -23.64
CA LYS A 266 -7.40 -23.14 -23.16
C LYS A 266 -8.17 -24.40 -22.76
N THR A 267 -7.66 -25.58 -23.11
CA THR A 267 -8.38 -26.87 -22.99
C THR A 267 -7.88 -27.81 -21.88
N TRP A 268 -7.06 -27.33 -20.94
CA TRP A 268 -6.53 -28.16 -19.86
C TRP A 268 -7.50 -28.26 -18.65
N PRO A 269 -7.44 -29.32 -17.83
CA PRO A 269 -8.32 -29.48 -16.67
C PRO A 269 -8.19 -28.32 -15.67
N GLY A 270 -9.27 -27.57 -15.44
CA GLY A 270 -9.26 -26.37 -14.59
C GLY A 270 -8.96 -25.06 -15.34
N ALA A 271 -8.84 -25.10 -16.67
CA ALA A 271 -8.85 -23.91 -17.49
C ALA A 271 -10.15 -23.10 -17.26
N PRO A 272 -10.07 -21.76 -17.35
CA PRO A 272 -11.26 -20.93 -17.18
C PRO A 272 -12.28 -21.19 -18.29
N ALA A 273 -13.56 -21.08 -17.93
CA ALA A 273 -14.65 -21.11 -18.89
C ALA A 273 -14.91 -19.69 -19.43
N TYR A 274 -15.12 -19.56 -20.73
CA TYR A 274 -15.52 -18.30 -21.34
C TYR A 274 -17.04 -18.27 -21.54
N VAL A 275 -17.69 -17.23 -21.01
CA VAL A 275 -19.14 -17.03 -21.10
C VAL A 275 -19.38 -15.75 -21.89
N GLN A 276 -20.08 -15.87 -23.01
CA GLN A 276 -20.47 -14.73 -23.85
C GLN A 276 -21.89 -14.29 -23.51
N CYS A 277 -22.18 -13.00 -23.66
CA CYS A 277 -23.55 -12.48 -23.65
C CYS A 277 -23.83 -11.66 -24.91
N ASP A 278 -25.10 -11.31 -25.12
CA ASP A 278 -25.62 -10.57 -26.27
C ASP A 278 -25.26 -9.07 -26.26
N THR A 279 -24.66 -8.58 -25.18
CA THR A 279 -24.32 -7.18 -25.01
C THR A 279 -23.01 -6.86 -25.71
N LEU A 280 -22.98 -5.77 -26.47
CA LEU A 280 -21.78 -5.39 -27.20
C LEU A 280 -20.86 -4.47 -26.39
N THR A 281 -19.56 -4.69 -26.50
CA THR A 281 -18.50 -3.78 -26.07
C THR A 281 -18.36 -2.61 -27.05
N THR A 282 -17.58 -1.58 -26.71
CA THR A 282 -17.47 -0.39 -27.57
C THR A 282 -16.77 -0.65 -28.92
N ASP A 283 -15.99 -1.72 -29.01
CA ASP A 283 -15.42 -2.27 -30.25
C ASP A 283 -16.36 -3.23 -31.00
N GLN A 284 -17.66 -3.27 -30.65
CA GLN A 284 -18.71 -4.05 -31.32
C GLN A 284 -18.55 -5.57 -31.24
N HIS A 285 -17.79 -6.07 -30.27
CA HIS A 285 -17.69 -7.49 -29.98
C HIS A 285 -18.66 -7.91 -28.86
N PRO A 286 -19.10 -9.18 -28.83
CA PRO A 286 -19.84 -9.72 -27.70
C PRO A 286 -19.04 -9.60 -26.40
N LEU A 287 -19.67 -9.08 -25.35
CA LEU A 287 -19.11 -9.03 -24.02
C LEU A 287 -18.88 -10.46 -23.53
N THR A 288 -17.63 -10.71 -23.13
CA THR A 288 -17.17 -12.05 -22.78
C THR A 288 -16.49 -12.06 -21.43
N PHE A 289 -16.81 -13.06 -20.62
CA PHE A 289 -16.31 -13.24 -19.28
C PHE A 289 -15.45 -14.50 -19.18
N GLU A 290 -14.21 -14.35 -18.74
CA GLU A 290 -13.39 -15.47 -18.28
C GLU A 290 -13.78 -15.78 -16.82
N CYS A 291 -14.39 -16.94 -16.61
CA CYS A 291 -14.87 -17.40 -15.32
C CYS A 291 -14.04 -18.58 -14.81
N SER A 292 -13.54 -18.46 -13.58
CA SER A 292 -12.75 -19.50 -12.91
C SER A 292 -13.26 -19.72 -11.49
N GLY A 293 -13.17 -20.94 -10.98
CA GLY A 293 -13.65 -21.28 -9.63
C GLY A 293 -13.98 -22.76 -9.48
N THR A 294 -14.03 -23.22 -8.23
CA THR A 294 -14.44 -24.57 -7.85
C THR A 294 -15.67 -24.51 -6.97
N GLY A 295 -16.65 -25.39 -7.20
CA GLY A 295 -17.91 -25.41 -6.44
C GLY A 295 -19.00 -24.53 -7.06
N ASN A 296 -19.86 -23.95 -6.22
CA ASN A 296 -21.06 -23.22 -6.65
C ASN A 296 -20.80 -21.76 -7.02
N GLU A 297 -19.59 -21.25 -6.79
CA GLU A 297 -19.22 -19.85 -7.02
C GLU A 297 -18.10 -19.76 -8.07
N ARG A 298 -18.18 -18.73 -8.91
CA ARG A 298 -17.19 -18.41 -9.93
C ARG A 298 -16.76 -16.96 -9.80
N TRP A 299 -15.47 -16.74 -9.99
CA TRP A 299 -14.88 -15.44 -10.22
C TRP A 299 -14.82 -15.20 -11.72
N CYS A 300 -15.61 -14.25 -12.18
CA CYS A 300 -15.67 -13.85 -13.57
C CYS A 300 -14.99 -12.50 -13.75
N LYS A 301 -14.32 -12.31 -14.87
CA LYS A 301 -13.68 -11.05 -15.24
C LYS A 301 -13.80 -10.80 -16.73
N THR A 302 -13.73 -9.54 -17.12
CA THR A 302 -13.73 -9.14 -18.54
C THR A 302 -12.84 -7.93 -18.74
N SER A 303 -12.30 -7.74 -19.94
CA SER A 303 -11.57 -6.55 -20.34
C SER A 303 -11.87 -6.21 -21.79
N TYR A 304 -12.14 -4.93 -22.06
CA TYR A 304 -12.40 -4.45 -23.41
C TYR A 304 -11.91 -3.00 -23.60
N PRO A 305 -11.58 -2.59 -24.84
CA PRO A 305 -11.35 -1.19 -25.17
C PRO A 305 -12.56 -0.37 -24.79
N TRP A 306 -12.36 0.77 -24.16
CA TRP A 306 -13.42 1.68 -23.73
C TRP A 306 -13.20 3.08 -24.35
N LYS A 307 -13.82 4.11 -23.77
CA LYS A 307 -13.76 5.48 -24.29
C LYS A 307 -12.34 6.05 -24.29
N ASP A 308 -12.05 6.86 -25.30
CA ASP A 308 -10.84 7.69 -25.39
C ASP A 308 -9.52 6.90 -25.24
N GLY A 309 -9.48 5.69 -25.79
CA GLY A 309 -8.30 4.82 -25.79
C GLY A 309 -7.97 4.19 -24.43
N ALA A 310 -8.78 4.42 -23.39
CA ALA A 310 -8.67 3.68 -22.14
C ALA A 310 -9.33 2.30 -22.30
N ASN A 311 -8.86 1.31 -21.53
CA ASN A 311 -9.53 0.02 -21.41
C ASN A 311 -10.26 -0.06 -20.07
N LEU A 312 -11.38 -0.76 -20.07
CA LEU A 312 -12.13 -1.11 -18.87
C LEU A 312 -11.90 -2.60 -18.57
N ASN A 313 -11.65 -2.92 -17.32
CA ASN A 313 -11.62 -4.28 -16.80
C ASN A 313 -12.31 -4.31 -15.45
N TYR A 314 -13.05 -5.37 -15.17
CA TYR A 314 -13.67 -5.53 -13.86
C TYR A 314 -13.83 -7.01 -13.53
N THR A 315 -13.98 -7.27 -12.23
CA THR A 315 -14.17 -8.62 -11.67
C THR A 315 -15.46 -8.67 -10.88
N PHE A 316 -16.08 -9.84 -10.83
CA PHE A 316 -17.26 -10.09 -10.01
C PHE A 316 -17.40 -11.57 -9.64
N ARG A 317 -18.22 -11.83 -8.62
CA ARG A 317 -18.61 -13.19 -8.21
C ARG A 317 -20.01 -13.51 -8.70
N VAL A 318 -20.22 -14.76 -9.10
CA VAL A 318 -21.51 -15.26 -9.58
C VAL A 318 -21.68 -16.74 -9.28
N GLY A 319 -22.94 -17.17 -9.13
CA GLY A 319 -23.29 -18.59 -9.13
C GLY A 319 -23.01 -19.25 -10.48
N TYR A 320 -22.95 -20.59 -10.51
CA TYR A 320 -22.53 -21.35 -11.70
C TYR A 320 -23.34 -21.03 -12.98
N ASP A 321 -24.66 -20.88 -12.86
CA ASP A 321 -25.60 -20.79 -13.99
C ASP A 321 -25.98 -19.37 -14.43
N ASP A 322 -25.57 -18.32 -13.70
CA ASP A 322 -26.06 -16.92 -13.92
C ASP A 322 -24.97 -15.98 -14.48
N ALA A 323 -23.84 -16.50 -14.94
CA ALA A 323 -22.68 -15.67 -15.32
C ALA A 323 -22.97 -14.66 -16.44
N ALA A 324 -23.72 -15.06 -17.48
CA ALA A 324 -24.02 -14.19 -18.62
C ALA A 324 -25.00 -13.06 -18.24
N GLU A 325 -26.13 -13.41 -17.62
CA GLU A 325 -27.18 -12.47 -17.25
C GLU A 325 -26.73 -11.53 -16.13
N LYS A 326 -26.12 -12.05 -15.06
CA LYS A 326 -25.53 -11.21 -14.01
C LYS A 326 -24.40 -10.34 -14.55
N GLY A 327 -23.54 -10.89 -15.40
CA GLY A 327 -22.43 -10.16 -16.01
C GLY A 327 -22.90 -8.95 -16.83
N LYS A 328 -24.01 -9.09 -17.56
CA LYS A 328 -24.67 -8.00 -18.29
C LYS A 328 -25.16 -6.88 -17.38
N ARG A 329 -25.83 -7.22 -16.26
CA ARG A 329 -26.30 -6.24 -15.27
C ARG A 329 -25.13 -5.52 -14.59
N ILE A 330 -24.09 -6.28 -14.21
CA ILE A 330 -22.86 -5.73 -13.63
C ILE A 330 -22.13 -4.81 -14.62
N ASP A 331 -22.07 -5.16 -15.91
CA ASP A 331 -21.46 -4.28 -16.92
C ASP A 331 -22.17 -2.93 -17.00
N ALA A 332 -23.50 -2.95 -17.05
CA ALA A 332 -24.33 -1.75 -17.11
C ALA A 332 -24.07 -0.85 -15.89
N GLU A 333 -24.06 -1.42 -14.68
CA GLU A 333 -23.78 -0.68 -13.45
C GLU A 333 -22.32 -0.20 -13.38
N THR A 334 -21.37 -0.98 -13.86
CA THR A 334 -19.95 -0.59 -13.95
C THR A 334 -19.78 0.63 -14.86
N ARG A 335 -20.34 0.59 -16.07
CA ARG A 335 -20.29 1.72 -17.01
C ARG A 335 -20.97 2.96 -16.45
N LYS A 336 -22.14 2.78 -15.82
CA LYS A 336 -22.90 3.86 -15.16
C LYS A 336 -22.07 4.50 -14.03
N PHE A 337 -21.45 3.68 -13.20
CA PHE A 337 -20.64 4.13 -12.07
C PHE A 337 -19.40 4.90 -12.52
N ILE A 338 -18.63 4.35 -13.47
CA ILE A 338 -17.44 5.02 -14.01
C ILE A 338 -17.82 6.31 -14.76
N ALA A 339 -18.94 6.33 -15.49
CA ALA A 339 -19.45 7.54 -16.14
C ALA A 339 -19.74 8.67 -15.13
N GLY A 340 -20.12 8.34 -13.89
CA GLY A 340 -20.33 9.31 -12.81
C GLY A 340 -19.09 10.12 -12.44
N PHE A 341 -17.89 9.60 -12.74
CA PHE A 341 -16.61 10.28 -12.50
C PHE A 341 -15.99 10.86 -13.78
N GLN A 342 -16.56 10.67 -14.96
CA GLN A 342 -16.01 11.26 -16.18
C GLN A 342 -16.13 12.79 -16.11
N ALA A 343 -15.03 13.49 -16.43
CA ALA A 343 -15.08 14.93 -16.60
C ALA A 343 -16.05 15.25 -17.74
N LYS A 344 -16.95 16.22 -17.53
CA LYS A 344 -17.77 16.74 -18.62
C LYS A 344 -16.85 17.52 -19.58
N PRO A 345 -17.01 17.33 -20.90
CA PRO A 345 -16.20 18.02 -21.90
C PRO A 345 -16.35 19.55 -21.83
#